data_AF-A0A365XWY6-F1
#
_entry.id   AF-A0A365XWY6-F1
#
_cell.length_a   1.000
_cell.length_b   1.000
_cell.length_c   1.000
_cell.angle_alpha   90.00
_cell.angle_beta   90.00
_cell.angle_gamma   90.00
#
_symmetry.space_group_name_H-M   'P 1'
#
loop_
_entity.id
_entity.type
_entity.pdbx_description
1 polymer ?
#
loop_
_entity_poly.entity_id
_entity_poly.type
_entity_poly.pdbx_seq_one_letter_code
_entity_poly.pdbx_strand_id
1 'polypeptide(L)'
;MNWSLIFKLSFFGLAMALGTVYFIPSNVEPFCWMAIFIICAYFIAKYCTSKFFLHGFILSLFNCVWITAVHILLYKTYLSWHLQEAEMMAKMPMPDSPRLMMLMTGPFVGVVSGLVQGLFAYVAAKVVKRP
;
A
#
# COMPACT_ATOMS: atom_id res chain seq x y z
N MET A 1 -11.95 -16.99 3.97
CA MET A 1 -11.31 -15.69 3.74
C MET A 1 -11.79 -14.78 4.86
N ASN A 2 -10.89 -14.21 5.65
CA ASN A 2 -11.25 -13.35 6.77
C ASN A 2 -11.29 -11.88 6.30
N TRP A 3 -12.41 -11.48 5.71
CA TRP A 3 -12.60 -10.14 5.19
C TRP A 3 -12.55 -9.05 6.27
N SER A 4 -13.02 -9.35 7.49
CA SER A 4 -12.95 -8.43 8.62
C SER A 4 -11.50 -8.08 8.97
N LEU A 5 -10.61 -9.08 8.98
CA LEU A 5 -9.18 -8.87 9.22
C LEU A 5 -8.55 -8.02 8.11
N ILE A 6 -8.82 -8.36 6.84
CA ILE A 6 -8.30 -7.63 5.68
C ILE A 6 -8.73 -6.16 5.76
N PHE A 7 -10.00 -5.90 6.00
CA PHE A 7 -10.52 -4.54 6.09
C PHE A 7 -9.87 -3.74 7.23
N LYS A 8 -9.74 -4.35 8.42
CA LYS A 8 -9.06 -3.74 9.58
C LYS A 8 -7.60 -3.42 9.29
N LEU A 9 -6.87 -4.36 8.70
CA LEU A 9 -5.46 -4.16 8.33
C LEU A 9 -5.32 -3.12 7.22
N SER A 10 -6.32 -2.95 6.35
CA SER A 10 -6.25 -1.96 5.27
C SER A 10 -6.21 -0.51 5.75
N PHE A 11 -6.67 -0.25 6.98
CA PHE A 11 -6.56 1.08 7.59
C PHE A 11 -5.11 1.50 7.86
N PHE A 12 -4.15 0.55 7.97
CA PHE A 12 -2.73 0.92 7.97
C PHE A 12 -2.33 1.56 6.64
N GLY A 13 -2.84 1.05 5.52
CA GLY A 13 -2.61 1.66 4.21
C GLY A 13 -3.23 3.04 4.08
N LEU A 14 -4.46 3.23 4.60
CA LEU A 14 -5.11 4.54 4.64
C LEU A 14 -4.33 5.54 5.52
N ALA A 15 -3.92 5.12 6.72
CA ALA A 15 -3.12 5.95 7.61
C ALA A 15 -1.78 6.34 6.99
N MET A 16 -1.12 5.40 6.31
CA MET A 16 0.10 5.70 5.54
C MET A 16 -0.17 6.69 4.42
N ALA A 17 -1.23 6.50 3.63
CA ALA A 17 -1.55 7.40 2.54
C ALA A 17 -1.73 8.84 3.04
N LEU A 18 -2.47 9.04 4.12
CA LEU A 18 -2.59 10.35 4.77
C LEU A 18 -1.24 10.84 5.30
N GLY A 19 -0.46 9.96 5.94
CA GLY A 19 0.89 10.25 6.41
C GLY A 19 1.81 10.78 5.28
N THR A 20 1.82 10.13 4.12
CA THR A 20 2.60 10.57 2.95
C THR A 20 2.16 11.91 2.38
N VAL A 21 0.88 12.29 2.55
CA VAL A 21 0.42 13.61 2.08
C VAL A 21 0.92 14.76 2.97
N TYR A 22 1.09 14.52 4.27
CA TYR A 22 1.28 15.60 5.25
C TYR A 22 2.62 15.57 6.01
N PHE A 23 3.21 14.40 6.21
CA PHE A 23 4.29 14.21 7.20
C PHE A 23 5.46 13.36 6.72
N ILE A 24 5.21 12.38 5.84
CA ILE A 24 6.20 11.37 5.48
C ILE A 24 6.83 11.72 4.14
N PRO A 25 8.15 12.01 4.11
CA PRO A 25 8.88 12.28 2.88
C PRO A 25 9.18 10.99 2.11
N SER A 26 9.34 11.09 0.79
CA SER A 26 9.49 9.95 -0.14
C SER A 26 10.64 9.00 0.17
N ASN A 27 11.72 9.51 0.77
CA ASN A 27 12.87 8.70 1.16
C ASN A 27 12.58 7.77 2.35
N VAL A 28 11.59 8.10 3.19
CA VAL A 28 11.22 7.30 4.37
C VAL A 28 10.06 6.35 4.05
N GLU A 29 9.22 6.66 3.06
CA GLU A 29 8.05 5.86 2.70
C GLU A 29 8.34 4.36 2.54
N PRO A 30 9.41 3.91 1.84
CA PRO A 30 9.66 2.48 1.64
C PRO A 30 9.90 1.72 2.96
N PHE A 31 10.53 2.37 3.93
CA PHE A 31 10.79 1.78 5.25
C PHE A 31 9.51 1.65 6.06
N CYS A 32 8.63 2.66 6.02
CA CYS A 32 7.31 2.61 6.65
C CYS A 32 6.44 1.50 6.04
N TRP A 33 6.44 1.39 4.70
CA TRP A 33 5.73 0.32 4.00
C TRP A 33 6.24 -1.07 4.37
N MET A 34 7.56 -1.24 4.44
CA MET A 34 8.17 -2.51 4.85
C MET A 34 7.72 -2.91 6.27
N ALA A 35 7.71 -1.97 7.21
CA ALA A 35 7.24 -2.22 8.57
C ALA A 35 5.76 -2.65 8.58
N ILE A 36 4.90 -1.96 7.84
CA ILE A 36 3.48 -2.32 7.71
C ILE A 36 3.31 -3.70 7.07
N PHE A 37 4.08 -4.02 6.04
CA PHE A 37 4.04 -5.30 5.37
C PHE A 37 4.34 -6.45 6.32
N ILE A 38 5.39 -6.31 7.13
CA ILE A 38 5.77 -7.28 8.17
C ILE A 38 4.69 -7.40 9.23
N ILE A 39 4.18 -6.28 9.76
CA ILE A 39 3.14 -6.27 10.79
C ILE A 39 1.87 -6.96 10.27
N CYS A 40 1.39 -6.57 9.09
CA CYS A 40 0.22 -7.18 8.46
C CYS A 40 0.44 -8.67 8.17
N ALA A 41 1.62 -9.06 7.69
CA ALA A 41 1.95 -10.46 7.46
C ALA A 41 1.93 -11.29 8.75
N TYR A 42 2.44 -10.74 9.85
CA TYR A 42 2.37 -11.38 11.16
C TYR A 42 0.93 -11.56 11.65
N PHE A 43 0.09 -10.53 11.54
CA PHE A 43 -1.33 -10.62 11.91
C PHE A 43 -2.08 -11.63 11.03
N ILE A 44 -1.83 -11.64 9.72
CA ILE A 44 -2.41 -12.64 8.80
C ILE A 44 -1.96 -14.05 9.21
N ALA A 45 -0.67 -14.26 9.47
CA ALA A 45 -0.14 -15.55 9.89
C ALA A 45 -0.74 -16.05 11.21
N LYS A 46 -0.99 -15.15 12.16
CA LYS A 46 -1.49 -15.46 13.50
C LYS A 46 -3.00 -15.74 13.53
N TYR A 47 -3.78 -15.00 12.76
CA TYR A 47 -5.25 -15.01 12.86
C TYR A 47 -5.96 -15.71 11.69
N CYS A 48 -5.24 -16.09 10.63
CA CYS A 48 -5.79 -16.90 9.55
C CYS A 48 -5.40 -18.37 9.68
N THR A 49 -6.31 -19.26 9.30
CA THR A 49 -6.06 -20.71 9.28
C THR A 49 -5.57 -21.20 7.92
N SER A 50 -5.89 -20.48 6.83
CA SER A 50 -5.55 -20.86 5.46
C SER A 50 -5.49 -19.64 4.52
N LYS A 51 -4.99 -19.87 3.28
CA LYS A 51 -4.95 -18.88 2.18
C LYS A 51 -4.15 -17.61 2.50
N PHE A 52 -3.04 -17.73 3.21
CA PHE A 52 -2.20 -16.60 3.67
C PHE A 52 -1.77 -15.65 2.55
N PHE A 53 -1.25 -16.22 1.45
CA PHE A 53 -0.86 -15.44 0.27
C PHE A 53 -2.01 -14.58 -0.25
N LEU A 54 -3.20 -15.18 -0.39
CA LEU A 54 -4.37 -14.49 -0.92
C LEU A 54 -4.87 -13.39 0.03
N HIS A 55 -4.76 -13.57 1.35
CA HIS A 55 -5.09 -12.49 2.29
C HIS A 55 -4.11 -11.31 2.15
N GLY A 56 -2.81 -11.58 2.03
CA GLY A 56 -1.80 -10.53 1.81
C GLY A 56 -1.99 -9.80 0.48
N PHE A 57 -2.26 -10.55 -0.59
CA PHE A 57 -2.53 -10.00 -1.91
C PHE A 57 -3.76 -9.09 -1.93
N ILE A 58 -4.90 -9.58 -1.42
CA ILE A 58 -6.14 -8.79 -1.37
C ILE A 58 -5.98 -7.56 -0.47
N LEU A 59 -5.31 -7.70 0.69
CA LEU A 59 -5.01 -6.57 1.55
C LEU A 59 -4.27 -5.45 0.81
N SER A 60 -3.27 -5.80 0.00
CA SER A 60 -2.54 -4.82 -0.80
C SER A 60 -3.42 -4.14 -1.86
N LEU A 61 -4.39 -4.86 -2.45
CA LEU A 61 -5.33 -4.24 -3.39
C LEU A 61 -6.25 -3.22 -2.69
N PHE A 62 -6.72 -3.51 -1.47
CA PHE A 62 -7.46 -2.52 -0.68
C PHE A 62 -6.58 -1.32 -0.32
N ASN A 63 -5.34 -1.55 0.07
CA ASN A 63 -4.39 -0.47 0.33
C ASN A 63 -4.15 0.38 -0.92
N CYS A 64 -4.01 -0.24 -2.10
CA CYS A 64 -3.88 0.47 -3.37
C CYS A 64 -5.06 1.41 -3.62
N VAL A 65 -6.29 0.96 -3.34
CA VAL A 65 -7.48 1.82 -3.47
C VAL A 65 -7.40 3.00 -2.51
N TRP A 66 -7.05 2.78 -1.24
CA TRP A 66 -6.91 3.86 -0.26
C TRP A 66 -5.84 4.87 -0.64
N ILE A 67 -4.65 4.39 -1.00
CA ILE A 67 -3.50 5.22 -1.38
C ILE A 67 -3.84 6.07 -2.60
N THR A 68 -4.32 5.40 -3.67
CA THR A 68 -4.66 6.08 -4.92
C THR A 68 -5.76 7.11 -4.70
N ALA A 69 -6.81 6.77 -3.95
CA ALA A 69 -7.90 7.71 -3.65
C ALA A 69 -7.40 8.93 -2.87
N VAL A 70 -6.61 8.73 -1.82
CA VAL A 70 -6.07 9.83 -0.99
C VAL A 70 -5.13 10.71 -1.82
N HIS A 71 -4.20 10.14 -2.58
CA HIS A 71 -3.27 10.92 -3.41
C HIS A 71 -3.97 11.67 -4.54
N ILE A 72 -5.04 11.12 -5.14
CA ILE A 72 -5.83 11.84 -6.15
C ILE A 72 -6.63 12.99 -5.52
N LEU A 73 -7.31 12.74 -4.39
CA LEU A 73 -8.14 13.73 -3.71
C LEU A 73 -7.30 14.88 -3.14
N LEU A 74 -6.16 14.55 -2.54
CA LEU A 74 -5.25 15.50 -1.90
C LEU A 74 -4.03 15.84 -2.76
N TYR A 75 -4.13 15.62 -4.08
CA TYR A 75 -3.03 15.78 -5.05
C TYR A 75 -2.24 17.08 -4.90
N LYS A 76 -2.93 18.22 -4.71
CA LYS A 76 -2.28 19.53 -4.60
C LYS A 76 -1.38 19.60 -3.36
N THR A 77 -1.88 19.10 -2.24
CA THR A 77 -1.15 19.03 -0.98
C THR A 77 0.00 18.05 -1.09
N TYR A 78 -0.25 16.86 -1.64
CA TYR A 78 0.77 15.85 -1.87
C TYR A 78 1.95 16.42 -2.68
N LEU A 79 1.72 17.00 -3.85
CA LEU A 79 2.81 17.54 -4.67
C LEU A 79 3.52 18.76 -4.07
N SER A 80 2.85 19.56 -3.23
CA SER A 80 3.53 20.67 -2.55
C SER A 80 4.62 20.22 -1.58
N TRP A 81 4.54 18.98 -1.10
CA TRP A 81 5.53 18.36 -0.21
C TRP A 81 6.47 17.39 -0.93
N HIS A 82 6.19 17.07 -2.19
CA HIS A 82 6.86 16.04 -2.99
C HIS A 82 7.30 16.59 -4.35
N LEU A 83 8.27 17.51 -4.30
CA LEU A 83 8.78 18.21 -5.48
C LEU A 83 9.43 17.26 -6.50
N GLN A 84 10.11 16.21 -6.02
CA GLN A 84 10.74 15.22 -6.88
C GLN A 84 9.70 14.44 -7.70
N GLU A 85 8.58 14.09 -7.08
CA GLU A 85 7.45 13.40 -7.69
C GLU A 85 6.75 14.33 -8.68
N ALA A 86 6.62 15.62 -8.36
CA ALA A 86 6.11 16.62 -9.28
C ALA A 86 6.98 16.74 -10.54
N GLU A 87 8.30 16.81 -10.39
CA GLU A 87 9.25 16.82 -11.50
C GLU A 87 9.22 15.54 -12.33
N MET A 88 9.06 14.39 -11.67
CA MET A 88 8.95 13.10 -12.34
C MET A 88 7.65 13.04 -13.17
N MET A 89 6.53 13.48 -12.61
CA MET A 89 5.23 13.50 -13.32
C MET A 89 5.25 14.41 -14.54
N ALA A 90 5.96 15.55 -14.48
CA ALA A 90 6.12 16.44 -15.63
C ALA A 90 6.86 15.80 -16.82
N LYS A 91 7.61 14.71 -16.59
CA LYS A 91 8.36 13.97 -17.62
C LYS A 91 7.64 12.73 -18.14
N MET A 92 6.47 12.39 -17.59
CA MET A 92 5.71 11.20 -18.00
C MET A 92 4.83 11.48 -19.23
N PRO A 93 4.34 10.44 -19.96
CA PRO A 93 3.59 10.59 -21.22
C PRO A 93 2.25 11.36 -21.15
N MET A 94 1.81 11.81 -19.96
CA MET A 94 0.60 12.62 -19.78
C MET A 94 0.80 13.67 -18.66
N PRO A 95 1.66 14.69 -18.89
CA PRO A 95 1.99 15.67 -17.87
C PRO A 95 0.79 16.57 -17.50
N ASP A 96 -0.17 16.73 -18.42
CA ASP A 96 -1.37 17.54 -18.21
C ASP A 96 -2.48 16.82 -17.43
N SER A 97 -2.33 15.52 -17.16
CA SER A 97 -3.32 14.70 -16.45
C SER A 97 -2.71 13.78 -15.38
N PRO A 98 -1.97 14.35 -14.40
CA PRO A 98 -1.23 13.58 -13.41
C PRO A 98 -2.12 12.72 -12.49
N ARG A 99 -3.35 13.16 -12.20
CA ARG A 99 -4.34 12.36 -11.46
C ARG A 99 -4.79 11.11 -12.23
N LEU A 100 -4.94 11.22 -13.55
CA LEU A 100 -5.27 10.08 -14.40
C LEU A 100 -4.10 9.10 -14.43
N MET A 101 -2.87 9.63 -14.49
CA MET A 101 -1.67 8.81 -14.41
C MET A 101 -1.59 8.03 -13.09
N MET A 102 -1.78 8.70 -11.95
CA MET A 102 -1.87 8.05 -10.64
C MET A 102 -2.93 6.94 -10.61
N LEU A 103 -4.11 7.19 -11.19
CA LEU A 103 -5.20 6.21 -11.25
C LEU A 103 -4.84 4.98 -12.10
N MET A 104 -4.08 5.16 -13.17
CA MET A 104 -3.65 4.07 -14.05
C MET A 104 -2.45 3.29 -13.48
N THR A 105 -1.50 3.98 -12.88
CA THR A 105 -0.30 3.35 -12.28
C THR A 105 -0.62 2.66 -10.97
N GLY A 106 -1.59 3.19 -10.20
CA GLY A 106 -2.03 2.65 -8.91
C GLY A 106 -2.30 1.14 -8.98
N PRO A 107 -3.22 0.65 -9.82
CA PRO A 107 -3.52 -0.78 -9.95
C PRO A 107 -2.30 -1.65 -10.25
N PHE A 108 -1.38 -1.19 -11.10
CA PHE A 108 -0.15 -1.91 -11.42
C PHE A 108 0.74 -2.05 -10.17
N VAL A 109 0.98 -0.94 -9.47
CA VAL A 109 1.73 -0.91 -8.21
C VAL A 109 1.04 -1.78 -7.15
N GLY A 110 -0.29 -1.74 -7.07
CA GLY A 110 -1.10 -2.53 -6.15
C GLY A 110 -0.97 -4.03 -6.37
N VAL A 111 -0.94 -4.47 -7.63
CA VAL A 111 -0.73 -5.89 -7.98
C VAL A 111 0.68 -6.33 -7.61
N VAL A 112 1.71 -5.58 -8.01
CA VAL A 112 3.12 -5.93 -7.70
C VAL A 112 3.33 -5.96 -6.18
N SER A 113 2.88 -4.92 -5.47
CA SER A 113 2.94 -4.86 -4.01
C SER A 113 2.14 -5.99 -3.36
N GLY A 114 1.02 -6.39 -3.97
CA GLY A 114 0.20 -7.50 -3.50
C GLY A 114 0.88 -8.84 -3.63
N LEU A 115 1.63 -9.07 -4.70
CA LEU A 115 2.44 -10.28 -4.84
C LEU A 115 3.50 -10.34 -3.72
N VAL A 116 4.18 -9.22 -3.47
CA VAL A 116 5.17 -9.10 -2.39
C VAL A 116 4.51 -9.33 -1.03
N GLN A 117 3.42 -8.64 -0.71
CA GLN A 117 2.72 -8.78 0.57
C GLN A 117 2.14 -10.19 0.77
N GLY A 118 1.66 -10.81 -0.31
CA GLY A 118 1.22 -12.20 -0.31
C GLY A 118 2.36 -13.15 0.06
N LEU A 119 3.55 -12.95 -0.51
CA LEU A 119 4.74 -13.74 -0.16
C LEU A 119 5.15 -13.55 1.30
N PHE A 120 5.16 -12.30 1.80
CA PHE A 120 5.44 -12.02 3.21
C PHE A 120 4.47 -12.74 4.14
N ALA A 121 3.16 -12.67 3.85
CA ALA A 121 2.15 -13.37 4.63
C ALA A 121 2.30 -14.89 4.58
N TYR A 122 2.67 -15.44 3.41
CA TYR A 122 2.92 -16.87 3.25
C TYR A 122 4.15 -17.35 4.03
N VAL A 123 5.26 -16.61 3.98
CA VAL A 123 6.47 -16.92 4.73
C VAL A 123 6.23 -16.79 6.23
N ALA A 124 5.60 -15.69 6.67
CA ALA A 124 5.26 -15.48 8.08
C ALA A 124 4.41 -16.64 8.64
N ALA A 125 3.48 -17.18 7.86
CA ALA A 125 2.65 -18.31 8.27
C ALA A 125 3.41 -19.62 8.54
N LYS A 126 4.67 -19.74 8.08
CA LYS A 126 5.56 -20.88 8.37
C LYS A 126 6.43 -20.67 9.62
N VAL A 127 6.70 -19.41 9.97
CA VAL A 127 7.62 -19.05 11.08
C VAL A 127 6.84 -18.76 12.37
N VAL A 128 5.67 -18.15 12.26
CA VAL A 128 4.87 -17.72 13.40
C VAL A 128 4.18 -18.93 14.04
N LYS A 129 4.43 -19.14 15.34
CA LYS A 129 3.69 -20.11 16.15
C LYS A 129 2.22 -19.69 16.25
N ARG A 130 1.33 -20.62 15.94
CA ARG A 130 -0.12 -20.41 15.98
C ARG A 130 -0.63 -20.78 17.38
N PRO A 131 -1.66 -20.08 17.89
CA PRO A 131 -2.37 -20.52 19.09
C PRO A 131 -3.06 -21.87 18.86
#